data_AF-A0A1C3UQK3-F1
#
_entry.id   AF-A0A1C3UQK3-F1
#
_cell.length_a   1.000
_cell.length_b   1.000
_cell.length_c   1.000
_cell.angle_alpha   90.00
_cell.angle_beta   90.00
_cell.angle_gamma   90.00
#
_symmetry.space_group_name_H-M   'P 1'
#
loop_
_entity.id
_entity.type
_entity.pdbx_description
1 polymer ?
#
loop_
_entity_poly.entity_id
_entity_poly.type
_entity_poly.pdbx_seq_one_letter_code
_entity_poly.pdbx_strand_id
1 'polypeptide(L)'
;MVETPKTDSTLTPPIQRSRSWQSRMKRILVSSVTPKENYGPHISACYLIVRCMLAIGLMLTMNLPSSYGHDAMHPELNPWFAKLRSKSGPCCDGSDALHLRDVEWTTQNKKESHYRVMVPKTADLYRSASNGQDMKKSDTEWVDVPDDALVTDPNLDHSTLVWVWYSSGFQLTNQPHIRCFMPGALT
;
A
#
# COMPACT_ATOMS: atom_id res chain seq x y z
N MET A 1 27.48 -14.38 47.69
CA MET A 1 28.03 -13.99 46.38
C MET A 1 26.93 -13.29 45.59
N VAL A 2 26.76 -11.98 45.80
CA VAL A 2 26.06 -11.07 44.88
C VAL A 2 26.68 -9.71 45.16
N GLU A 3 27.60 -9.27 44.32
CA GLU A 3 28.09 -7.89 44.29
C GLU A 3 27.45 -7.18 43.10
N THR A 4 26.84 -6.03 43.39
CA THR A 4 26.38 -5.03 42.42
C THR A 4 27.58 -4.30 41.80
N PRO A 5 27.57 -3.96 40.49
CA PRO A 5 28.61 -3.11 39.92
C PRO A 5 28.31 -1.61 40.15
N LYS A 6 29.32 -0.88 40.65
CA LYS A 6 29.34 0.58 40.79
C LYS A 6 29.83 1.26 39.51
N THR A 7 29.26 2.44 39.29
CA THR A 7 29.50 3.48 38.29
C THR A 7 30.97 3.90 38.18
N ASP A 8 31.46 4.14 36.96
CA ASP A 8 32.78 4.74 36.70
C ASP A 8 32.64 6.16 36.11
N SER A 9 33.49 7.05 36.59
CA SER A 9 33.50 8.49 36.39
C SER A 9 34.86 8.94 35.88
N THR A 10 34.86 9.65 34.75
CA THR A 10 35.73 10.74 34.29
C THR A 10 37.18 10.86 34.84
N LEU A 11 38.18 10.84 33.94
CA LEU A 11 39.36 11.71 34.05
C LEU A 11 40.06 11.96 32.69
N THR A 12 40.30 13.23 32.36
CA THR A 12 41.11 13.75 31.24
C THR A 12 42.61 13.80 31.55
N PRO A 13 43.49 13.79 30.53
CA PRO A 13 44.78 14.50 30.59
C PRO A 13 45.11 15.37 29.33
N PRO A 14 46.19 16.19 29.34
CA PRO A 14 46.13 17.57 28.85
C PRO A 14 46.89 17.91 27.55
N ILE A 15 46.71 19.17 27.18
CA ILE A 15 47.19 19.98 26.05
C ILE A 15 48.73 19.99 25.88
N GLN A 16 49.21 19.80 24.65
CA GLN A 16 50.58 20.07 24.20
C GLN A 16 50.63 21.25 23.22
N ARG A 17 51.52 22.19 23.49
CA ARG A 17 51.74 23.45 22.75
C ARG A 17 53.12 23.40 22.08
N SER A 18 53.23 23.66 20.78
CA SER A 18 54.50 24.00 20.12
C SER A 18 54.22 24.88 18.89
N ARG A 19 54.69 26.13 18.90
CA ARG A 19 55.96 26.70 18.37
C ARG A 19 55.83 27.27 16.96
N SER A 20 55.73 28.60 16.95
CA SER A 20 56.46 29.58 16.12
C SER A 20 56.80 29.23 14.67
N TRP A 21 56.26 30.00 13.72
CA TRP A 21 56.97 30.41 12.50
C TRP A 21 56.44 31.78 12.04
N GLN A 22 57.29 32.81 12.11
CA GLN A 22 57.03 34.10 11.45
C GLN A 22 57.55 34.03 10.01
N SER A 23 56.63 34.19 9.05
CA SER A 23 56.98 34.22 7.63
C SER A 23 56.93 35.64 7.08
N ARG A 24 58.11 36.07 6.62
CA ARG A 24 58.50 37.34 6.01
C ARG A 24 57.70 37.58 4.71
N MET A 25 56.85 38.60 4.67
CA MET A 25 56.11 39.00 3.45
C MET A 25 57.06 39.64 2.42
N LYS A 26 57.39 38.91 1.34
CA LYS A 26 57.93 39.51 0.12
C LYS A 26 56.77 39.92 -0.78
N ARG A 27 56.77 41.20 -1.16
CA ARG A 27 55.81 41.86 -2.03
C ARG A 27 55.93 41.24 -3.44
N ILE A 28 54.92 40.49 -3.88
CA ILE A 28 54.82 39.95 -5.24
C ILE A 28 53.88 40.89 -6.02
N LEU A 29 54.37 41.41 -7.15
CA LEU A 29 53.56 42.14 -8.12
C LEU A 29 52.52 41.18 -8.72
N VAL A 30 51.25 41.40 -8.40
CA VAL A 30 50.12 40.68 -8.99
C VAL A 30 49.89 41.23 -10.40
N SER A 31 50.21 40.43 -11.41
CA SER A 31 49.72 40.68 -12.77
C SER A 31 48.29 40.17 -12.85
N SER A 32 47.36 41.03 -13.26
CA SER A 32 45.95 40.68 -13.43
C SER A 32 45.77 39.76 -14.65
N VAL A 33 45.73 38.45 -14.41
CA VAL A 33 45.18 37.50 -15.38
C VAL A 33 43.66 37.52 -15.24
N THR A 34 42.95 37.98 -16.26
CA THR A 34 41.48 37.87 -16.32
C THR A 34 41.08 36.38 -16.31
N PRO A 35 40.19 35.93 -15.42
CA PRO A 35 39.68 34.56 -15.48
C PRO A 35 38.84 34.41 -16.76
N LYS A 36 39.32 33.64 -17.74
CA LYS A 36 38.48 33.20 -18.86
C LYS A 36 37.71 31.97 -18.40
N GLU A 37 36.74 32.21 -17.53
CA GLU A 37 35.88 31.18 -16.95
C GLU A 37 34.83 30.73 -17.98
N ASN A 38 35.19 29.75 -18.80
CA ASN A 38 34.29 29.11 -19.77
C ASN A 38 33.42 28.04 -19.08
N TYR A 39 32.49 28.46 -18.20
CA TYR A 39 31.50 27.57 -17.56
C TYR A 39 30.28 27.25 -18.44
N GLY A 40 30.15 27.88 -19.61
CA GLY A 40 29.03 27.68 -20.55
C GLY A 40 28.71 26.21 -20.88
N PRO A 41 29.69 25.36 -21.29
CA PRO A 41 29.40 23.98 -21.65
C PRO A 41 29.01 23.11 -20.44
N HIS A 42 29.59 23.37 -19.26
CA HIS A 42 29.27 22.63 -18.03
C HIS A 42 27.89 22.98 -17.48
N ILE A 43 27.51 24.26 -17.51
CA ILE A 43 26.16 24.70 -17.08
C ILE A 43 25.10 24.15 -18.03
N SER A 44 25.37 24.16 -19.34
CA SER A 44 24.46 23.58 -20.34
C SER A 44 24.29 22.07 -20.16
N ALA A 45 25.36 21.34 -19.85
CA ALA A 45 25.30 19.91 -19.58
C ALA A 45 24.46 19.60 -18.33
N CYS A 46 24.67 20.33 -17.23
CA CYS A 46 23.87 20.18 -16.02
C CYS A 46 22.37 20.45 -16.28
N TYR A 47 22.07 21.48 -17.07
CA TYR A 47 20.69 21.81 -17.44
C TYR A 47 20.00 20.70 -18.24
N LEU A 48 20.73 20.12 -19.22
CA LEU A 48 20.22 18.99 -20.01
C LEU A 48 19.98 17.76 -19.13
N ILE A 49 20.90 17.45 -18.21
CA ILE A 49 20.75 16.31 -17.28
C ILE A 49 19.51 16.51 -16.40
N VAL A 50 19.34 17.68 -15.79
CA VAL A 50 18.18 17.98 -14.93
C VAL A 50 16.88 17.86 -15.72
N ARG A 51 16.84 18.37 -16.96
CA ARG A 51 15.66 18.22 -17.82
C ARG A 51 15.37 16.78 -18.21
N CYS A 52 16.39 15.98 -18.51
CA CYS A 52 16.21 14.55 -18.77
C CYS A 52 15.65 13.83 -17.54
N MET A 53 16.16 14.13 -16.34
CA MET A 53 15.67 13.52 -15.09
C MET A 53 14.21 13.89 -14.82
N LEU A 54 13.82 15.16 -15.04
CA LEU A 54 12.44 15.61 -14.91
C LEU A 54 11.52 14.96 -15.96
N ALA A 55 11.97 14.85 -17.21
CA ALA A 55 11.22 14.20 -18.28
C ALA A 55 11.05 12.69 -18.05
N ILE A 56 12.10 12.00 -17.59
CA ILE A 56 12.06 10.59 -17.22
C ILE A 56 11.10 10.38 -16.04
N GLY A 57 11.19 11.23 -15.01
CA GLY A 57 10.26 11.21 -13.87
C GLY A 57 8.80 11.39 -14.30
N LEU A 58 8.52 12.32 -15.22
CA LEU A 58 7.18 12.52 -15.77
C LEU A 58 6.71 11.30 -16.58
N MET A 59 7.56 10.72 -17.43
CA MET A 59 7.24 9.51 -18.20
C MET A 59 6.98 8.29 -17.30
N LEU A 60 7.68 8.18 -16.18
CA LEU A 60 7.46 7.13 -15.17
C LEU A 60 6.06 7.22 -14.55
N THR A 61 5.50 8.43 -14.38
CA THR A 61 4.12 8.58 -13.87
C THR A 61 3.06 8.09 -14.84
N MET A 62 3.32 8.13 -16.16
CA MET A 62 2.38 7.66 -17.18
C MET A 62 2.33 6.12 -17.31
N ASN A 63 3.30 5.41 -16.70
CA ASN A 63 3.34 3.95 -16.66
C ASN A 63 2.89 3.38 -15.31
N LEU A 64 2.45 4.22 -14.38
CA LEU A 64 1.79 3.73 -13.17
C LEU A 64 0.45 3.12 -13.59
N PRO A 65 0.21 1.83 -13.33
CA PRO A 65 -1.11 1.25 -13.56
C PRO A 65 -2.11 2.08 -12.75
N SER A 66 -3.12 2.61 -13.42
CA SER A 66 -4.26 3.22 -12.74
C SER A 66 -4.93 2.08 -11.96
N SER A 67 -4.87 2.13 -10.63
CA SER A 67 -5.62 1.19 -9.79
C SER A 67 -7.10 1.57 -9.87
N TYR A 68 -7.80 1.07 -10.89
CA TYR A 68 -9.26 0.99 -10.92
C TYR A 68 -9.62 -0.39 -10.39
N GLY A 69 -9.94 -0.47 -9.09
CA GLY A 69 -10.29 -1.74 -8.43
C GLY A 69 -11.74 -2.17 -8.67
N HIS A 70 -12.57 -1.32 -9.27
CA HIS A 70 -13.92 -1.66 -9.72
C HIS A 70 -13.93 -1.81 -11.24
N ASP A 71 -14.94 -2.48 -11.79
CA ASP A 71 -15.05 -2.69 -13.22
C ASP A 71 -15.00 -1.34 -13.96
N ALA A 72 -13.87 -1.07 -14.62
CA ALA A 72 -13.65 0.16 -15.36
C ALA A 72 -14.62 0.29 -16.54
N MET A 73 -15.29 -0.80 -16.93
CA MET A 73 -16.32 -0.82 -17.95
C MET A 73 -17.67 -0.32 -17.43
N HIS A 74 -17.89 -0.27 -16.11
CA HIS A 74 -19.16 0.14 -15.48
C HIS A 74 -19.03 1.27 -14.44
N PRO A 75 -18.46 2.44 -14.80
CA PRO A 75 -18.30 3.57 -13.88
C PRO A 75 -19.63 4.17 -13.38
N GLU A 76 -20.74 3.92 -14.05
CA GLU A 76 -22.08 4.30 -13.63
C GLU A 76 -22.53 3.64 -12.32
N LEU A 77 -21.88 2.54 -11.92
CA LEU A 77 -22.19 1.81 -10.69
C LEU A 77 -21.49 2.39 -9.45
N ASN A 78 -20.51 3.28 -9.61
CA ASN A 78 -19.77 3.85 -8.47
C ASN A 78 -20.67 4.50 -7.41
N PRO A 79 -21.68 5.33 -7.78
CA PRO A 79 -22.57 5.94 -6.80
C PRO A 79 -23.47 4.92 -6.10
N TRP A 80 -23.69 3.75 -6.71
CA TRP A 80 -24.43 2.65 -6.11
C TRP A 80 -23.55 1.91 -5.10
N PHE A 81 -22.33 1.50 -5.49
CA PHE A 81 -21.36 0.87 -4.58
C PHE A 81 -21.11 1.70 -3.32
N ALA A 82 -20.88 3.01 -3.48
CA ALA A 82 -20.62 3.93 -2.37
C ALA A 82 -21.77 4.04 -1.36
N LYS A 83 -22.99 3.61 -1.73
CA LYS A 83 -24.17 3.62 -0.86
C LYS A 83 -24.45 2.27 -0.20
N LEU A 84 -23.80 1.19 -0.62
CA LEU A 84 -24.09 -0.15 -0.12
C LEU A 84 -23.75 -0.25 1.37
N ARG A 85 -24.68 -0.83 2.13
CA ARG A 85 -24.52 -1.07 3.57
C ARG A 85 -25.17 -2.38 3.96
N SER A 86 -24.52 -3.12 4.83
CA SER A 86 -25.09 -4.23 5.57
C SER A 86 -25.52 -3.76 6.97
N LYS A 87 -26.13 -4.64 7.77
CA LYS A 87 -26.40 -4.34 9.19
C LYS A 87 -25.11 -4.22 9.99
N SER A 88 -24.02 -4.86 9.54
CA SER A 88 -22.69 -4.75 10.15
C SER A 88 -21.99 -3.40 9.86
N GLY A 89 -22.47 -2.61 8.89
CA GLY A 89 -21.94 -1.28 8.58
C GLY A 89 -21.88 -0.95 7.08
N PRO A 90 -21.22 0.16 6.70
CA PRO A 90 -21.02 0.50 5.30
C PRO A 90 -20.10 -0.51 4.61
N CYS A 91 -20.46 -0.90 3.38
CA CYS A 91 -19.55 -1.63 2.51
C CYS A 91 -18.51 -0.65 1.95
N CYS A 92 -17.41 -1.19 1.42
CA CYS A 92 -16.46 -0.38 0.67
C CYS A 92 -17.03 -0.04 -0.71
N ASP A 93 -16.35 0.84 -1.45
CA ASP A 93 -16.78 1.39 -2.75
C ASP A 93 -16.73 0.41 -3.93
N GLY A 94 -16.63 -0.90 -3.65
CA GLY A 94 -16.55 -1.95 -4.66
C GLY A 94 -15.13 -2.31 -5.10
N SER A 95 -14.13 -1.47 -4.83
CA SER A 95 -12.76 -1.69 -5.31
C SER A 95 -12.05 -2.91 -4.70
N ASP A 96 -12.55 -3.39 -3.58
CA ASP A 96 -12.08 -4.56 -2.83
C ASP A 96 -13.08 -5.72 -2.88
N ALA A 97 -14.19 -5.59 -3.62
CA ALA A 97 -15.20 -6.62 -3.72
C ALA A 97 -14.68 -7.82 -4.52
N LEU A 98 -14.82 -9.02 -3.96
CA LEU A 98 -14.59 -10.24 -4.71
C LEU A 98 -15.86 -10.60 -5.49
N HIS A 99 -15.68 -10.87 -6.78
CA HIS A 99 -16.73 -11.35 -7.67
C HIS A 99 -16.68 -12.89 -7.67
N LEU A 100 -17.60 -13.51 -6.94
CA LEU A 100 -17.67 -14.96 -6.80
C LEU A 100 -18.41 -15.58 -7.97
N ARG A 101 -17.87 -16.67 -8.50
CA ARG A 101 -18.58 -17.55 -9.44
C ARG A 101 -19.56 -18.45 -8.69
N ASP A 102 -20.51 -19.03 -9.41
CA ASP A 102 -21.59 -19.87 -8.85
C ASP A 102 -21.10 -21.06 -8.00
N VAL A 103 -19.89 -21.55 -8.26
CA VAL A 103 -19.27 -22.65 -7.49
C VAL A 103 -18.54 -22.20 -6.22
N GLU A 104 -18.38 -20.90 -6.04
CA GLU A 104 -17.61 -20.27 -4.96
C GLU A 104 -18.54 -19.73 -3.86
N TRP A 105 -19.84 -19.95 -3.97
CA TRP A 105 -20.82 -19.68 -2.94
C TRP A 105 -21.96 -20.70 -3.00
N THR A 106 -22.71 -20.86 -1.92
CA THR A 106 -23.84 -21.79 -1.86
C THR A 106 -24.87 -21.34 -0.85
N THR A 107 -26.13 -21.75 -1.05
CA THR A 107 -27.21 -21.59 -0.07
C THR A 107 -27.23 -22.77 0.89
N GLN A 108 -27.58 -22.53 2.15
CA GLN A 108 -27.67 -23.57 3.18
C GLN A 108 -28.87 -23.35 4.11
N ASN A 109 -29.40 -24.44 4.66
CA ASN A 109 -30.55 -24.42 5.56
C ASN A 109 -30.11 -24.36 7.03
N LYS A 110 -29.32 -23.34 7.38
CA LYS A 110 -28.88 -23.08 8.76
C LYS A 110 -29.61 -21.84 9.28
N LYS A 111 -30.02 -21.87 10.56
CA LYS A 111 -30.88 -20.85 11.17
C LYS A 111 -30.27 -19.44 11.22
N GLU A 112 -28.94 -19.35 11.27
CA GLU A 112 -28.20 -18.09 11.51
C GLU A 112 -27.26 -17.72 10.34
N SER A 113 -27.32 -18.48 9.24
CA SER A 113 -26.47 -18.27 8.08
C SER A 113 -27.05 -19.00 6.89
N HIS A 114 -27.72 -18.26 6.02
CA HIS A 114 -28.36 -18.81 4.82
C HIS A 114 -27.40 -19.06 3.65
N TYR A 115 -26.19 -18.48 3.72
CA TYR A 115 -25.20 -18.56 2.65
C TYR A 115 -23.84 -18.93 3.21
N ARG A 116 -23.04 -19.55 2.36
CA ARG A 116 -21.64 -19.84 2.63
C ARG A 116 -20.84 -19.51 1.39
N VAL A 117 -19.70 -18.87 1.59
CA VAL A 117 -18.84 -18.33 0.53
C VAL A 117 -17.44 -18.86 0.67
N MET A 118 -16.79 -19.10 -0.45
CA MET A 118 -15.39 -19.47 -0.51
C MET A 118 -14.57 -18.18 -0.62
N VAL A 119 -13.70 -17.94 0.35
CA VAL A 119 -12.89 -16.70 0.43
C VAL A 119 -11.43 -17.04 0.70
N PRO A 120 -10.48 -16.14 0.39
CA PRO A 120 -9.07 -16.38 0.65
C PRO A 120 -8.77 -16.57 2.14
N LYS A 121 -7.80 -17.44 2.47
CA LYS A 121 -7.41 -17.74 3.87
C LYS A 121 -6.64 -16.60 4.54
N THR A 122 -6.00 -15.73 3.76
CA THR A 122 -5.16 -14.65 4.30
C THR A 122 -5.43 -13.32 3.62
N ALA A 123 -5.06 -12.23 4.29
CA ALA A 123 -5.26 -10.86 3.84
C ALA A 123 -4.41 -10.56 2.59
N ASP A 124 -3.25 -11.18 2.47
CA ASP A 124 -2.40 -11.03 1.28
C ASP A 124 -3.02 -11.73 0.07
N LEU A 125 -3.60 -12.92 0.26
CA LEU A 125 -4.33 -13.61 -0.79
C LEU A 125 -5.59 -12.85 -1.19
N TYR A 126 -6.29 -12.25 -0.22
CA TYR A 126 -7.43 -11.37 -0.47
C TYR A 126 -7.04 -10.17 -1.32
N ARG A 127 -5.95 -9.49 -0.96
CA ARG A 127 -5.46 -8.34 -1.73
C ARG A 127 -5.09 -8.73 -3.16
N SER A 128 -4.50 -9.90 -3.37
CA SER A 128 -4.24 -10.38 -4.73
C SER A 128 -5.53 -10.66 -5.49
N ALA A 129 -6.50 -11.32 -4.85
CA ALA A 129 -7.79 -11.67 -5.47
C ALA A 129 -8.62 -10.43 -5.82
N SER A 130 -8.66 -9.43 -4.93
CA SER A 130 -9.36 -8.16 -5.18
C SER A 130 -8.72 -7.34 -6.31
N ASN A 131 -7.44 -7.59 -6.63
CA ASN A 131 -6.76 -7.00 -7.79
C ASN A 131 -6.90 -7.85 -9.07
N GLY A 132 -7.85 -8.79 -9.09
CA GLY A 132 -8.17 -9.60 -10.27
C GLY A 132 -7.34 -10.87 -10.43
N GLN A 133 -6.59 -11.30 -9.40
CA GLN A 133 -5.92 -12.60 -9.45
C GLN A 133 -6.91 -13.74 -9.17
N ASP A 134 -6.86 -14.80 -9.97
CA ASP A 134 -7.69 -15.99 -9.75
C ASP A 134 -7.49 -16.60 -8.34
N MET A 135 -8.61 -16.93 -7.70
CA MET A 135 -8.63 -17.63 -6.42
C MET A 135 -8.30 -19.11 -6.59
N LYS A 136 -7.18 -19.55 -6.00
CA LYS A 136 -6.80 -20.96 -5.96
C LYS A 136 -7.54 -21.66 -4.82
N LYS A 137 -8.18 -22.80 -5.13
CA LYS A 137 -8.91 -23.60 -4.13
C LYS A 137 -8.07 -24.01 -2.90
N SER A 138 -6.76 -24.21 -3.06
CA SER A 138 -5.84 -24.52 -1.96
C SER A 138 -5.70 -23.37 -0.95
N ASP A 139 -5.92 -22.15 -1.42
CA ASP A 139 -5.65 -20.89 -0.74
C ASP A 139 -6.94 -20.25 -0.21
N THR A 140 -8.07 -20.92 -0.41
CA THR A 140 -9.40 -20.50 0.00
C THR A 140 -10.02 -21.43 1.04
N GLU A 141 -10.93 -20.90 1.83
CA GLU A 141 -11.74 -21.65 2.78
C GLU A 141 -13.21 -21.23 2.70
N TRP A 142 -14.08 -22.12 3.14
CA TRP A 142 -15.52 -21.86 3.19
C TRP A 142 -15.89 -21.17 4.51
N VAL A 143 -16.58 -20.04 4.41
CA VAL A 143 -17.01 -19.22 5.54
C VAL A 143 -18.52 -19.02 5.48
N ASP A 144 -19.18 -19.22 6.62
CA ASP A 144 -20.61 -18.94 6.79
C ASP A 144 -20.84 -17.42 6.74
N VAL A 145 -21.76 -16.97 5.90
CA VAL A 145 -22.17 -15.55 5.83
C VAL A 145 -23.15 -15.29 6.97
N PRO A 146 -22.87 -14.35 7.88
CA PRO A 146 -23.80 -14.00 8.93
C PRO A 146 -24.93 -13.12 8.37
N ASP A 147 -26.13 -13.22 8.95
CA ASP A 147 -27.32 -12.53 8.44
C ASP A 147 -27.25 -11.00 8.53
N ASP A 148 -26.34 -10.46 9.33
CA ASP A 148 -26.08 -9.03 9.45
C ASP A 148 -25.17 -8.49 8.33
N ALA A 149 -24.36 -9.34 7.70
CA ALA A 149 -23.54 -8.98 6.55
C ALA A 149 -24.33 -8.95 5.23
N LEU A 150 -25.58 -9.43 5.22
CA LEU A 150 -26.41 -9.42 4.02
C LEU A 150 -26.80 -7.99 3.61
N VAL A 151 -26.48 -7.66 2.35
CA VAL A 151 -26.92 -6.42 1.72
C VAL A 151 -28.28 -6.68 1.05
N THR A 152 -29.29 -5.89 1.41
CA THR A 152 -30.67 -6.07 0.94
C THR A 152 -31.03 -5.20 -0.26
N ASP A 153 -30.14 -4.29 -0.66
CA ASP A 153 -30.33 -3.45 -1.83
C ASP A 153 -30.31 -4.29 -3.12
N PRO A 154 -30.98 -3.84 -4.20
CA PRO A 154 -30.92 -4.53 -5.49
C PRO A 154 -29.48 -4.64 -6.01
N ASN A 155 -29.10 -5.84 -6.45
CA ASN A 155 -27.80 -6.11 -7.06
C ASN A 155 -27.78 -5.62 -8.52
N LEU A 156 -27.14 -4.47 -8.77
CA LEU A 156 -27.00 -3.88 -10.11
C LEU A 156 -25.81 -4.44 -10.90
N ASP A 157 -24.86 -5.09 -10.21
CA ASP A 157 -23.72 -5.76 -10.84
C ASP A 157 -24.08 -7.16 -11.37
N HIS A 158 -25.16 -7.73 -10.85
CA HIS A 158 -25.67 -9.08 -11.13
C HIS A 158 -24.74 -10.23 -10.68
N SER A 159 -23.44 -9.99 -10.50
CA SER A 159 -22.48 -10.96 -9.94
C SER A 159 -22.69 -11.14 -8.44
N THR A 160 -22.20 -12.25 -7.89
CA THR A 160 -22.17 -12.43 -6.44
C THR A 160 -20.98 -11.68 -5.86
N LEU A 161 -21.23 -10.73 -4.95
CA LEU A 161 -20.19 -9.87 -4.39
C LEU A 161 -19.97 -10.16 -2.91
N VAL A 162 -18.70 -10.22 -2.50
CA VAL A 162 -18.33 -10.36 -1.10
C VAL A 162 -17.19 -9.43 -0.70
N TRP A 163 -17.35 -8.80 0.47
CA TRP A 163 -16.32 -7.98 1.12
C TRP A 163 -15.84 -8.69 2.36
N VAL A 164 -14.54 -8.94 2.43
CA VAL A 164 -13.92 -9.70 3.51
C VAL A 164 -12.99 -8.78 4.27
N TRP A 165 -12.95 -8.94 5.58
CA TRP A 165 -11.93 -8.35 6.42
C TRP A 165 -11.28 -9.45 7.25
N TYR A 166 -10.05 -9.19 7.70
CA TYR A 166 -9.29 -10.14 8.48
C TYR A 166 -8.99 -9.56 9.83
N SER A 167 -9.34 -10.29 10.90
CA SER A 167 -9.01 -9.87 12.24
C SER A 167 -7.53 -10.14 12.52
N SER A 168 -6.75 -9.10 12.79
CA SER A 168 -5.36 -9.21 13.25
C SER A 168 -5.33 -9.34 14.78
N GLY A 169 -5.44 -10.56 15.30
CA GLY A 169 -5.33 -10.86 16.73
C GLY A 169 -3.90 -11.22 17.18
N PHE A 170 -3.65 -11.22 18.51
CA PHE A 170 -2.40 -11.69 19.15
C PHE A 170 -1.99 -13.11 18.75
N GLN A 171 -2.95 -13.93 18.30
CA GLN A 171 -2.74 -15.30 17.85
C GLN A 171 -2.27 -15.43 16.39
N LEU A 172 -2.04 -14.32 15.66
CA LEU A 172 -1.57 -14.35 14.26
C LEU A 172 -2.46 -15.18 13.31
N THR A 173 -3.67 -15.54 13.73
CA THR A 173 -4.64 -16.24 12.89
C THR A 173 -5.42 -15.20 12.11
N ASN A 174 -4.99 -14.97 10.89
CA ASN A 174 -5.59 -14.04 9.96
C ASN A 174 -6.95 -14.60 9.44
N GLN A 175 -7.93 -14.70 10.33
CA GLN A 175 -9.22 -15.34 10.05
C GLN A 175 -10.11 -14.43 9.19
N PRO A 176 -10.75 -14.98 8.14
CA PRO A 176 -11.68 -14.22 7.30
C PRO A 176 -13.02 -13.99 8.00
N HIS A 177 -13.52 -12.76 7.90
CA HIS A 177 -14.84 -12.34 8.35
C HIS A 177 -15.57 -11.63 7.22
N ILE A 178 -16.86 -11.91 7.05
CA ILE A 178 -17.67 -11.31 5.99
C ILE A 178 -18.24 -9.98 6.49
N ARG A 179 -17.91 -8.88 5.80
CA ARG A 179 -18.43 -7.54 6.10
C ARG A 179 -19.72 -7.27 5.36
N CYS A 180 -19.71 -7.57 4.07
CA CYS A 180 -20.86 -7.44 3.18
C CYS A 180 -20.92 -8.65 2.27
N PHE A 181 -22.12 -9.14 2.02
CA PHE A 181 -22.41 -10.16 1.03
C PHE A 181 -23.66 -9.77 0.26
N MET A 182 -23.57 -9.84 -1.07
CA MET A 182 -24.66 -9.59 -1.98
C MET A 182 -24.78 -10.78 -2.93
N PRO A 183 -25.86 -11.58 -2.84
CA PRO A 183 -26.04 -12.70 -3.75
C PRO A 183 -26.25 -12.19 -5.18
N GLY A 184 -25.64 -12.88 -6.14
CA GLY A 184 -25.92 -12.69 -7.55
C GLY A 184 -27.25 -13.34 -7.94
N ALA A 185 -27.67 -13.09 -9.18
CA ALA A 185 -28.75 -13.87 -9.77
C ALA A 185 -28.21 -15.29 -10.04
N LEU A 186 -28.79 -16.31 -9.39
CA LEU A 186 -28.58 -17.70 -9.78
C LEU A 186 -29.21 -17.89 -11.16
N THR A 187 -28.41 -17.79 -12.23
CA THR A 187 -28.85 -18.10 -13.60
C THR A 187 -28.66 -19.56 -13.92
#